data_AF-A0A7S0ZPJ9-F1
#
_entry.id   AF-A0A7S0ZPJ9-F1
#
_cell.length_a   1.000
_cell.length_b   1.000
_cell.length_c   1.000
_cell.angle_alpha   90.00
_cell.angle_beta   90.00
_cell.angle_gamma   90.00
#
_symmetry.space_group_name_H-M   'P 1'
#
loop_
_entity.id
_entity.type
_entity.pdbx_description
1 polymer ?
#
loop_
_entity_poly.entity_id
_entity_poly.type
_entity_poly.pdbx_seq_one_letter_code
_entity_poly.pdbx_strand_id
1 'polypeptide(L)'
;ELCLFPVPSEFTPADVREMCSEHGVLVAESDITIVQHETNARMGANIRLPSEVLALARRVIHGVTWHGQAVTALPAVELKVKTEVLRRVRATLRALRGPVKGFRSFHNFMFETSMDDPTAKRQLLHCAGGDFITDVRVGEEEDWLGEWTSLTFSATDFGPQQLRRMLGALVAVTRGTEELSYIERCFDTVVMPAPAAPAESIFLDSVDWGTSSRGVDWRSEAHVNSVTMESVRAMIVSRVTTEARQLWEAFLARLDSGLTRQHLSDELASAATEGDV
;
A
#
# COMPACT_ATOMS: atom_id res chain seq x y z
N GLU A 1 24.00 5.91 -6.80
CA GLU A 1 24.00 5.85 -5.32
C GLU A 1 23.17 4.65 -4.87
N LEU A 2 23.66 3.92 -3.88
CA LEU A 2 22.98 2.82 -3.20
C LEU A 2 22.55 3.30 -1.82
N CYS A 3 21.30 3.05 -1.45
CA CYS A 3 20.73 3.40 -0.16
C CYS A 3 20.55 2.14 0.68
N LEU A 4 21.02 2.18 1.93
CA LEU A 4 20.91 1.10 2.90
C LEU A 4 19.99 1.48 4.05
N PHE A 5 19.12 0.56 4.48
CA PHE A 5 18.29 0.73 5.67
C PHE A 5 17.78 -0.61 6.21
N PRO A 6 17.51 -0.75 7.52
CA PRO A 6 17.79 0.24 8.55
C PRO A 6 19.30 0.31 8.86
N VAL A 7 19.77 1.51 9.18
CA VAL A 7 21.09 1.74 9.79
C VAL A 7 20.80 2.20 11.22
N PRO A 8 21.44 1.66 12.28
CA PRO A 8 21.20 2.15 13.63
C PRO A 8 21.71 3.58 13.82
N SER A 9 21.10 4.35 14.72
CA SER A 9 21.35 5.79 14.87
C SER A 9 22.77 6.15 15.33
N GLU A 10 23.42 5.23 16.02
CA GLU A 10 24.73 5.35 16.62
C GLU A 10 25.87 5.00 15.63
N PHE A 11 25.51 4.58 14.42
CA PHE A 11 26.46 4.09 13.44
C PHE A 11 27.04 5.22 12.61
N THR A 12 28.32 5.05 12.30
CA THR A 12 29.14 5.98 11.54
C THR A 12 29.38 5.47 10.13
N PRO A 13 29.90 6.31 9.22
CA PRO A 13 30.39 5.86 7.92
C PRO A 13 31.40 4.69 7.98
N ALA A 14 32.21 4.62 9.04
CA ALA A 14 33.19 3.55 9.22
C ALA A 14 32.52 2.18 9.45
N ASP A 15 31.44 2.14 10.24
CA ASP A 15 30.69 0.90 10.52
C ASP A 15 29.99 0.38 9.25
N VAL A 16 29.44 1.29 8.44
CA VAL A 16 28.84 0.95 7.14
C VAL A 16 29.91 0.44 6.16
N ARG A 17 31.10 1.04 6.15
CA ARG A 17 32.23 0.57 5.32
C ARG A 17 32.67 -0.83 5.74
N GLU A 18 32.78 -1.08 7.04
CA GLU A 18 33.16 -2.40 7.57
C GLU A 18 32.17 -3.46 7.10
N MET A 19 30.86 -3.24 7.30
CA MET A 19 29.81 -4.14 6.79
C MET A 19 29.92 -4.35 5.28
N CYS A 20 30.09 -3.29 4.48
CA CYS A 20 30.26 -3.42 3.03
C CYS A 20 31.48 -4.27 2.68
N SER A 21 32.60 -4.07 3.37
CA SER A 21 33.85 -4.80 3.12
C SER A 21 33.76 -6.28 3.50
N GLU A 22 33.05 -6.62 4.58
CA GLU A 22 32.76 -8.01 4.96
C GLU A 22 32.00 -8.76 3.87
N HIS A 23 31.19 -8.04 3.10
CA HIS A 23 30.42 -8.58 1.97
C HIS A 23 31.06 -8.31 0.60
N GLY A 24 32.35 -7.96 0.56
CA GLY A 24 33.13 -7.82 -0.67
C GLY A 24 32.85 -6.55 -1.48
N VAL A 25 32.22 -5.54 -0.88
CA VAL A 25 31.96 -4.23 -1.49
C VAL A 25 32.94 -3.22 -0.92
N LEU A 26 33.92 -2.82 -1.74
CA LEU A 26 34.90 -1.81 -1.35
C LEU A 26 34.33 -0.40 -1.55
N VAL A 27 34.26 0.36 -0.46
CA VAL A 27 33.71 1.72 -0.42
C VAL A 27 34.62 2.61 0.41
N ALA A 28 34.89 3.83 -0.04
CA ALA A 28 35.59 4.82 0.78
C ALA A 28 34.62 5.44 1.81
N GLU A 29 35.08 5.74 3.02
CA GLU A 29 34.24 6.40 4.03
C GLU A 29 33.71 7.75 3.55
N SER A 30 34.46 8.46 2.70
CA SER A 30 34.05 9.71 2.06
C SER A 30 32.85 9.58 1.11
N ASP A 31 32.56 8.37 0.65
CA ASP A 31 31.44 8.06 -0.25
C ASP A 31 30.18 7.64 0.50
N ILE A 32 30.24 7.57 1.84
CA ILE A 32 29.14 7.16 2.70
C ILE A 32 28.60 8.40 3.43
N THR A 33 27.29 8.60 3.34
CA THR A 33 26.59 9.63 4.10
C THR A 33 25.45 9.01 4.90
N ILE A 34 25.47 9.17 6.21
CA ILE A 34 24.37 8.75 7.08
C ILE A 34 23.24 9.78 6.97
N VAL A 35 22.03 9.30 6.72
CA VAL A 35 20.85 10.15 6.49
C VAL A 35 19.65 9.65 7.28
N GLN A 36 18.78 10.57 7.69
CA GLN A 36 17.47 10.23 8.22
C GLN A 36 16.45 10.28 7.07
N HIS A 37 15.82 9.14 6.75
CA HIS A 37 14.81 9.14 5.67
C HIS A 37 13.46 9.62 6.20
N GLU A 38 12.90 10.63 5.54
CA GLU A 38 11.63 11.29 5.91
C GLU A 38 10.43 10.34 6.02
N THR A 39 10.46 9.23 5.28
CA THR A 39 9.32 8.31 5.19
C THR A 39 9.12 7.47 6.43
N ASN A 40 10.19 7.00 7.08
CA ASN A 40 10.06 5.96 8.10
C ASN A 40 10.70 6.32 9.45
N ALA A 41 11.23 7.55 9.60
CA ALA A 41 11.99 7.99 10.78
C ALA A 41 13.17 7.07 11.14
N ARG A 42 13.54 6.15 10.23
CA ARG A 42 14.66 5.24 10.35
C ARG A 42 15.88 5.87 9.70
N MET A 43 17.02 5.65 10.33
CA MET A 43 18.32 6.05 9.83
C MET A 43 18.72 5.12 8.67
N GLY A 44 19.43 5.67 7.70
CA GLY A 44 19.91 4.99 6.50
C GLY A 44 21.30 5.49 6.11
N ALA A 45 21.89 4.85 5.09
CA ALA A 45 23.17 5.24 4.53
C ALA A 45 23.06 5.38 3.02
N ASN A 46 23.50 6.52 2.48
CA ASN A 46 23.70 6.71 1.06
C ASN A 46 25.15 6.43 0.72
N ILE A 47 25.37 5.55 -0.25
CA ILE A 47 26.69 5.11 -0.70
C ILE A 47 26.87 5.49 -2.16
N ARG A 48 27.90 6.29 -2.45
CA ARG A 48 28.31 6.59 -3.82
C ARG A 48 29.13 5.42 -4.35
N LEU A 49 28.61 4.79 -5.39
CA LEU A 49 29.23 3.66 -6.07
C LEU A 49 29.21 3.92 -7.58
N PRO A 50 30.23 3.48 -8.33
CA PRO A 50 30.16 3.39 -9.78
C PRO A 50 28.99 2.50 -10.22
N SER A 51 28.35 2.84 -11.33
CA SER A 51 27.17 2.12 -11.84
C SER A 51 27.42 0.62 -12.03
N GLU A 52 28.65 0.25 -12.42
CA GLU A 52 29.10 -1.13 -12.63
C GLU A 52 29.11 -1.96 -11.34
N VAL A 53 29.37 -1.33 -10.19
CA VAL A 53 29.46 -1.98 -8.88
C VAL A 53 28.11 -1.98 -8.16
N LEU A 54 27.19 -1.08 -8.53
CA LEU A 54 25.93 -0.87 -7.84
C LEU A 54 25.02 -2.11 -7.85
N ALA A 55 24.96 -2.83 -8.98
CA ALA A 55 24.18 -4.06 -9.10
C ALA A 55 24.76 -5.20 -8.26
N LEU A 56 26.10 -5.33 -8.23
CA LEU A 56 26.78 -6.30 -7.38
C LEU A 56 26.57 -5.98 -5.90
N ALA A 57 26.78 -4.72 -5.51
CA ALA A 57 26.62 -4.25 -4.14
C ALA A 57 25.19 -4.46 -3.63
N ARG A 58 24.18 -4.15 -4.45
CA ARG A 58 22.77 -4.49 -4.13
C ARG A 58 22.63 -5.98 -3.87
N ARG A 59 23.12 -6.84 -4.77
CA ARG A 59 22.95 -8.29 -4.69
C ARG A 59 23.56 -8.90 -3.42
N VAL A 60 24.73 -8.42 -3.01
CA VAL A 60 25.46 -9.00 -1.87
C VAL A 60 25.08 -8.39 -0.52
N ILE A 61 24.61 -7.14 -0.49
CA ILE A 61 24.21 -6.45 0.75
C ILE A 61 22.71 -6.64 1.04
N HIS A 62 21.85 -6.71 0.01
CA HIS A 62 20.41 -6.83 0.23
C HIS A 62 20.06 -8.16 0.92
N GLY A 63 19.33 -8.08 2.03
CA GLY A 63 18.92 -9.21 2.85
C GLY A 63 19.96 -9.66 3.89
N VAL A 64 21.16 -9.07 3.90
CA VAL A 64 22.18 -9.35 4.93
C VAL A 64 21.64 -9.00 6.30
N THR A 65 21.76 -9.92 7.26
CA THR A 65 21.43 -9.64 8.66
C THR A 65 22.55 -8.81 9.29
N TRP A 66 22.24 -7.57 9.63
CA TRP A 66 23.13 -6.66 10.34
C TRP A 66 22.45 -6.22 11.65
N HIS A 67 23.08 -6.52 12.79
CA HIS A 67 22.52 -6.26 14.13
C HIS A 67 21.10 -6.81 14.35
N GLY A 68 20.85 -8.02 13.86
CA GLY A 68 19.56 -8.71 14.04
C GLY A 68 18.44 -8.22 13.13
N GLN A 69 18.74 -7.34 12.16
CA GLN A 69 17.79 -6.87 11.16
C GLN A 69 18.32 -7.10 9.75
N ALA A 70 17.46 -7.48 8.83
CA ALA A 70 17.84 -7.59 7.42
C ALA A 70 18.02 -6.19 6.82
N VAL A 71 19.18 -5.95 6.20
CA VAL A 71 19.49 -4.71 5.49
C VAL A 71 18.80 -4.75 4.13
N THR A 72 18.03 -3.71 3.85
CA THR A 72 17.50 -3.43 2.53
C THR A 72 18.47 -2.51 1.80
N ALA A 73 19.07 -3.00 0.72
CA ALA A 73 19.88 -2.21 -0.20
C ALA A 73 19.07 -1.89 -1.46
N LEU A 74 18.92 -0.61 -1.80
CA LEU A 74 18.18 -0.14 -2.97
C LEU A 74 18.93 0.96 -3.74
N PRO A 75 18.91 0.97 -5.07
CA PRO A 75 19.34 2.13 -5.84
C PRO A 75 18.56 3.39 -5.44
N ALA A 76 19.22 4.56 -5.39
CA ALA A 76 18.58 5.81 -4.99
C ALA A 76 17.36 6.19 -5.87
N VAL A 77 17.42 5.86 -7.17
CA VAL A 77 16.29 6.07 -8.10
C VAL A 77 15.08 5.22 -7.68
N GLU A 78 15.31 3.96 -7.33
CA GLU A 78 14.27 3.04 -6.87
C GLU A 78 13.69 3.50 -5.52
N LEU A 79 14.54 3.90 -4.57
CA LEU A 79 14.10 4.45 -3.29
C LEU A 79 13.22 5.70 -3.49
N LYS A 80 13.57 6.59 -4.41
CA LYS A 80 12.79 7.79 -4.72
C LYS A 80 11.40 7.44 -5.22
N VAL A 81 11.30 6.48 -6.15
CA VAL A 81 10.01 6.02 -6.68
C VAL A 81 9.17 5.35 -5.58
N LYS A 82 9.76 4.43 -4.80
CA LYS A 82 9.07 3.76 -3.68
C LYS A 82 8.57 4.75 -2.64
N THR A 83 9.39 5.74 -2.30
CA THR A 83 9.05 6.82 -1.37
C THR A 83 7.88 7.65 -1.89
N GLU A 84 7.88 7.99 -3.17
CA GLU A 84 6.77 8.73 -3.79
C GLU A 84 5.48 7.91 -3.80
N VAL A 85 5.55 6.63 -4.13
CA VAL A 85 4.39 5.72 -4.07
C VAL A 85 3.83 5.64 -2.63
N LEU A 86 4.67 5.40 -1.63
CA LEU A 86 4.23 5.37 -0.22
C LEU A 86 3.65 6.69 0.24
N ARG A 87 4.23 7.82 -0.18
CA ARG A 87 3.71 9.15 0.11
C ARG A 87 2.30 9.33 -0.45
N ARG A 88 2.06 8.90 -1.70
CA ARG A 88 0.74 8.92 -2.34
C ARG A 88 -0.24 7.96 -1.67
N VAL A 89 0.18 6.75 -1.31
CA VAL A 89 -0.64 5.78 -0.56
C VAL A 89 -1.12 6.42 0.75
N ARG A 90 -0.19 6.96 1.55
CA ARG A 90 -0.51 7.60 2.84
C ARG A 90 -1.39 8.84 2.67
N ALA A 91 -1.14 9.67 1.65
CA ALA A 91 -2.00 10.82 1.35
C ALA A 91 -3.42 10.37 0.99
N THR A 92 -3.56 9.34 0.15
CA THR A 92 -4.84 8.80 -0.29
C THR A 92 -5.61 8.15 0.85
N LEU A 93 -4.94 7.34 1.69
CA LEU A 93 -5.54 6.76 2.89
C LEU A 93 -6.06 7.84 3.84
N ARG A 94 -5.31 8.93 4.04
CA ARG A 94 -5.78 10.07 4.84
C ARG A 94 -7.02 10.73 4.25
N ALA A 95 -7.06 10.94 2.93
CA ALA A 95 -8.23 11.49 2.25
C ALA A 95 -9.46 10.56 2.35
N LEU A 96 -9.27 9.24 2.17
CA LEU A 96 -10.32 8.23 2.33
C LEU A 96 -10.88 8.19 3.75
N ARG A 97 -10.01 8.26 4.77
CA ARG A 97 -10.42 8.32 6.17
C ARG A 97 -11.30 9.53 6.45
N GLY A 98 -10.94 10.67 5.85
CA GLY A 98 -11.55 11.94 6.17
C GLY A 98 -11.31 12.36 7.63
N PRO A 99 -12.18 13.22 8.19
CA PRO A 99 -12.03 13.71 9.55
C PRO A 99 -12.20 12.61 10.60
N VAL A 100 -11.47 12.71 11.71
CA VAL A 100 -11.52 11.73 12.82
C VAL A 100 -12.93 11.58 13.40
N LYS A 101 -13.73 12.65 13.34
CA LYS A 101 -15.13 12.68 13.77
C LYS A 101 -16.03 13.02 12.59
N GLY A 102 -17.12 12.28 12.45
CA GLY A 102 -18.15 12.52 11.44
C GLY A 102 -18.33 11.35 10.50
N PHE A 103 -19.52 11.27 9.91
CA PHE A 103 -19.86 10.31 8.87
C PHE A 103 -19.67 10.96 7.50
N ARG A 104 -19.17 10.19 6.53
CA ARG A 104 -19.16 10.57 5.10
C ARG A 104 -20.05 9.62 4.32
N SER A 105 -20.62 10.09 3.21
CA SER A 105 -21.38 9.22 2.31
C SER A 105 -20.43 8.47 1.39
N PHE A 106 -20.37 7.15 1.53
CA PHE A 106 -19.55 6.26 0.69
C PHE A 106 -20.31 5.73 -0.54
N HIS A 107 -21.35 6.43 -0.99
CA HIS A 107 -22.23 6.00 -2.08
C HIS A 107 -21.46 5.62 -3.37
N ASN A 108 -20.46 6.42 -3.77
CA ASN A 108 -19.59 6.11 -4.92
C ASN A 108 -18.61 4.96 -4.69
N PHE A 109 -18.43 4.54 -3.44
CA PHE A 109 -17.65 3.35 -3.09
C PHE A 109 -18.56 2.12 -2.92
N MET A 110 -19.88 2.26 -2.95
CA MET A 110 -20.80 1.15 -2.80
C MET A 110 -21.40 0.74 -4.15
N PHE A 111 -22.06 -0.41 -4.16
CA PHE A 111 -22.80 -0.88 -5.33
C PHE A 111 -24.21 -0.26 -5.34
N GLU A 112 -24.57 0.41 -6.43
CA GLU A 112 -25.93 0.94 -6.67
C GLU A 112 -26.53 1.74 -5.50
N THR A 113 -25.70 2.56 -4.84
CA THR A 113 -26.13 3.33 -3.67
C THR A 113 -26.21 4.82 -4.01
N SER A 114 -27.30 5.48 -3.62
CA SER A 114 -27.49 6.92 -3.80
C SER A 114 -26.77 7.73 -2.71
N MET A 115 -26.39 8.98 -2.99
CA MET A 115 -25.78 9.88 -2.02
C MET A 115 -26.67 10.11 -0.78
N ASP A 116 -27.98 10.22 -1.01
CA ASP A 116 -28.98 10.49 0.04
C ASP A 116 -29.31 9.25 0.88
N ASP A 117 -28.82 8.08 0.49
CA ASP A 117 -29.04 6.84 1.22
C ASP A 117 -28.38 6.94 2.62
N PRO A 118 -29.14 6.86 3.72
CA PRO A 118 -28.57 6.86 5.07
C PRO A 118 -27.62 5.69 5.28
N THR A 119 -27.81 4.58 4.56
CA THR A 119 -26.94 3.41 4.58
C THR A 119 -25.64 3.63 3.78
N ALA A 120 -25.44 4.76 3.12
CA ALA A 120 -24.13 5.15 2.58
C ALA A 120 -23.27 5.87 3.62
N LYS A 121 -23.87 6.42 4.70
CA LYS A 121 -23.15 7.20 5.71
C LYS A 121 -22.36 6.27 6.63
N ARG A 122 -21.03 6.34 6.54
CA ARG A 122 -20.11 5.48 7.30
C ARG A 122 -18.95 6.27 7.89
N GLN A 123 -18.28 5.66 8.85
CA GLN A 123 -17.06 6.19 9.46
C GLN A 123 -15.96 5.13 9.41
N LEU A 124 -14.83 5.48 8.81
CA LEU A 124 -13.62 4.66 8.90
C LEU A 124 -12.93 4.98 10.23
N LEU A 125 -12.73 3.96 11.06
CA LEU A 125 -12.06 4.08 12.35
C LEU A 125 -10.55 4.17 12.14
N HIS A 126 -10.04 3.29 11.28
CA HIS A 126 -8.63 3.15 10.99
C HIS A 126 -8.41 2.80 9.51
N CYS A 127 -7.38 3.40 8.91
CA CYS A 127 -6.82 2.95 7.65
C CYS A 127 -5.31 3.21 7.65
N ALA A 128 -4.52 2.18 7.36
CA ALA A 128 -3.08 2.28 7.30
C ALA A 128 -2.53 1.40 6.17
N GLY A 129 -1.41 1.83 5.60
CA GLY A 129 -0.59 0.98 4.75
C GLY A 129 0.63 0.53 5.52
N GLY A 130 0.97 -0.74 5.37
CA GLY A 130 2.26 -1.27 5.79
C GLY A 130 3.40 -0.67 4.97
N ASP A 131 4.63 -1.00 5.36
CA ASP A 131 5.77 -0.87 4.45
C ASP A 131 5.60 -1.86 3.28
N PHE A 132 6.41 -1.73 2.22
CA PHE A 132 6.42 -2.75 1.17
C PHE A 132 6.73 -4.12 1.79
N ILE A 133 5.83 -5.06 1.59
CA ILE A 133 6.09 -6.49 1.74
C ILE A 133 6.97 -6.84 0.55
N THR A 134 8.27 -6.81 0.75
CA THR A 134 9.21 -7.55 -0.11
C THR A 134 8.83 -9.02 0.02
N ASP A 135 8.02 -9.53 -0.90
CA ASP A 135 7.63 -10.93 -0.87
C ASP A 135 8.76 -11.78 -1.46
N VAL A 136 9.35 -12.58 -0.56
CA VAL A 136 9.79 -13.97 -0.71
C VAL A 136 9.75 -14.54 -2.14
N ARG A 137 10.60 -14.06 -3.04
CA ARG A 137 11.28 -14.89 -4.04
C ARG A 137 12.67 -14.32 -4.27
N VAL A 138 13.67 -15.03 -3.75
CA VAL A 138 15.01 -15.05 -4.35
C VAL A 138 14.81 -15.64 -5.75
N GLY A 139 14.61 -14.78 -6.73
CA GLY A 139 14.39 -15.13 -8.13
C GLY A 139 14.82 -13.95 -9.00
N GLU A 140 15.68 -14.24 -9.96
CA GLU A 140 16.54 -13.30 -10.70
C GLU A 140 15.84 -12.39 -11.72
N GLU A 141 14.63 -11.88 -11.45
CA GLU A 141 13.95 -10.95 -12.37
C GLU A 141 13.71 -9.57 -11.74
N GLU A 142 14.27 -8.55 -12.40
CA GLU A 142 14.32 -7.13 -12.01
C GLU A 142 12.97 -6.38 -12.13
N ASP A 143 11.84 -7.09 -12.14
CA ASP A 143 10.52 -6.47 -12.32
C ASP A 143 9.83 -6.17 -11.00
N TRP A 144 9.41 -4.90 -10.85
CA TRP A 144 8.60 -4.34 -9.76
C TRP A 144 7.27 -5.08 -9.51
N LEU A 145 6.88 -5.97 -10.43
CA LEU A 145 5.65 -6.74 -10.43
C LEU A 145 5.58 -7.79 -9.30
N GLY A 146 6.64 -7.97 -8.51
CA GLY A 146 6.71 -8.91 -7.39
C GLY A 146 6.54 -8.30 -5.99
N GLU A 147 6.56 -6.97 -5.85
CA GLU A 147 6.50 -6.34 -4.52
C GLU A 147 5.06 -6.02 -4.10
N TRP A 148 4.67 -6.53 -2.93
CA TRP A 148 3.33 -6.35 -2.38
C TRP A 148 3.35 -5.33 -1.25
N THR A 149 2.19 -4.82 -0.85
CA THR A 149 2.05 -4.06 0.40
C THR A 149 0.70 -4.39 1.01
N SER A 150 0.65 -4.48 2.34
CA SER A 150 -0.60 -4.70 3.05
C SER A 150 -1.27 -3.36 3.36
N LEU A 151 -2.58 -3.31 3.17
CA LEU A 151 -3.41 -2.21 3.61
C LEU A 151 -4.42 -2.74 4.62
N THR A 152 -4.55 -2.08 5.76
CA THR A 152 -5.49 -2.45 6.81
C THR A 152 -6.56 -1.37 6.92
N PHE A 153 -7.82 -1.78 6.85
CA PHE A 153 -8.99 -0.94 7.07
C PHE A 153 -9.80 -1.47 8.24
N SER A 154 -10.32 -0.56 9.07
CA SER A 154 -11.21 -0.91 10.18
C SER A 154 -12.36 0.08 10.24
N ALA A 155 -13.57 -0.45 10.37
CA ALA A 155 -14.83 0.29 10.48
C ALA A 155 -15.81 -0.51 11.34
N THR A 156 -16.92 0.11 11.75
CA THR A 156 -18.03 -0.61 12.40
C THR A 156 -18.64 -1.65 11.46
N ASP A 157 -18.73 -1.31 10.19
CA ASP A 157 -19.26 -2.13 9.12
C ASP A 157 -18.78 -1.57 7.77
N PHE A 158 -18.86 -2.42 6.74
CA PHE A 158 -18.57 -2.05 5.36
C PHE A 158 -19.77 -2.35 4.47
N GLY A 159 -20.13 -1.41 3.60
CA GLY A 159 -21.13 -1.61 2.57
C GLY A 159 -20.68 -2.55 1.45
N PRO A 160 -21.61 -3.05 0.62
CA PRO A 160 -21.28 -3.91 -0.51
C PRO A 160 -20.27 -3.23 -1.44
N GLN A 161 -19.20 -3.96 -1.80
CA GLN A 161 -18.10 -3.48 -2.65
C GLN A 161 -17.27 -2.31 -2.09
N GLN A 162 -17.58 -1.78 -0.90
CA GLN A 162 -16.95 -0.58 -0.34
C GLN A 162 -15.41 -0.66 -0.33
N LEU A 163 -14.86 -1.72 0.26
CA LEU A 163 -13.41 -1.92 0.33
C LEU A 163 -12.77 -2.06 -1.06
N ARG A 164 -13.42 -2.78 -1.98
CA ARG A 164 -12.91 -2.99 -3.34
C ARG A 164 -12.85 -1.68 -4.12
N ARG A 165 -13.88 -0.83 -4.00
CA ARG A 165 -13.91 0.47 -4.69
C ARG A 165 -12.96 1.48 -4.04
N MET A 166 -12.85 1.48 -2.71
CA MET A 166 -11.84 2.28 -2.00
C MET A 166 -10.43 1.91 -2.44
N LEU A 167 -10.16 0.61 -2.58
CA LEU A 167 -8.87 0.11 -3.03
C LEU A 167 -8.58 0.48 -4.48
N GLY A 168 -9.56 0.36 -5.38
CA GLY A 168 -9.37 0.76 -6.77
C GLY A 168 -9.15 2.26 -6.94
N ALA A 169 -9.86 3.10 -6.18
CA ALA A 169 -9.61 4.54 -6.13
C ALA A 169 -8.20 4.86 -5.60
N LEU A 170 -7.76 4.15 -4.55
CA LEU A 170 -6.40 4.28 -4.02
C LEU A 170 -5.36 3.96 -5.10
N VAL A 171 -5.52 2.86 -5.83
CA VAL A 171 -4.59 2.46 -6.89
C VAL A 171 -4.59 3.44 -8.06
N ALA A 172 -5.75 3.99 -8.43
CA ALA A 172 -5.84 5.02 -9.47
C ALA A 172 -5.01 6.27 -9.12
N VAL A 173 -5.07 6.72 -7.86
CA VAL A 173 -4.33 7.89 -7.38
C VAL A 173 -2.84 7.59 -7.19
N THR A 174 -2.49 6.44 -6.62
CA THR A 174 -1.08 6.12 -6.33
C THR A 174 -0.26 5.98 -7.60
N ARG A 175 -0.84 5.36 -8.65
CA ARG A 175 -0.22 5.27 -9.97
C ARG A 175 -0.20 6.60 -10.73
N GLY A 176 -1.01 7.58 -10.33
CA GLY A 176 -1.14 8.86 -11.01
C GLY A 176 -2.07 8.84 -12.22
N THR A 177 -2.95 7.83 -12.35
CA THR A 177 -4.06 7.86 -13.31
C THR A 177 -5.06 8.96 -12.94
N GLU A 178 -5.24 9.16 -11.63
CA GLU A 178 -6.05 10.21 -11.05
C GLU A 178 -5.24 11.05 -10.06
N GLU A 179 -5.66 12.30 -9.87
CA GLU A 179 -5.10 13.20 -8.86
C GLU A 179 -5.73 12.94 -7.48
N LEU A 180 -5.07 13.38 -6.40
CA LEU A 180 -5.62 13.20 -5.04
C LEU A 180 -7.04 13.79 -4.88
N SER A 181 -7.35 14.86 -5.61
CA SER A 181 -8.68 15.48 -5.64
C SER A 181 -9.80 14.55 -6.12
N TYR A 182 -9.47 13.49 -6.87
CA TYR A 182 -10.42 12.44 -7.24
C TYR A 182 -11.07 11.79 -6.02
N ILE A 183 -10.32 11.55 -4.95
CA ILE A 183 -10.86 10.96 -3.72
C ILE A 183 -11.92 11.87 -3.10
N GLU A 184 -11.67 13.17 -3.06
CA GLU A 184 -12.64 14.13 -2.51
C GLU A 184 -13.91 14.18 -3.37
N ARG A 185 -13.77 14.16 -4.71
CA ARG A 185 -14.91 14.09 -5.63
C ARG A 185 -15.78 12.85 -5.43
N CYS A 186 -15.20 11.71 -5.05
CA CYS A 186 -15.98 10.52 -4.74
C CYS A 186 -16.93 10.70 -3.55
N PHE A 187 -16.73 11.71 -2.70
CA PHE A 187 -17.63 12.03 -1.58
C PHE A 187 -18.60 13.18 -1.88
N ASP A 188 -18.48 13.83 -3.04
CA ASP A 188 -19.38 14.89 -3.49
C ASP A 188 -20.71 14.34 -4.00
N THR A 189 -21.60 15.21 -4.47
CA THR A 189 -22.94 14.85 -4.99
C THR A 189 -22.91 14.16 -6.35
N VAL A 190 -21.77 14.19 -7.05
CA VAL A 190 -21.64 13.64 -8.40
C VAL A 190 -21.57 12.12 -8.31
N VAL A 191 -22.42 11.43 -9.10
CA VAL A 191 -22.41 9.97 -9.20
C VAL A 191 -21.21 9.54 -10.05
N MET A 192 -20.14 9.13 -9.38
CA MET A 192 -18.87 8.72 -9.97
C MET A 192 -18.39 7.45 -9.28
N PRO A 193 -18.92 6.27 -9.66
CA PRO A 193 -18.60 5.03 -8.98
C PRO A 193 -17.11 4.70 -9.12
N ALA A 194 -16.42 4.58 -7.99
CA ALA A 194 -14.99 4.26 -7.98
C ALA A 194 -14.75 2.84 -8.54
N PRO A 195 -13.63 2.60 -9.25
CA PRO A 195 -13.37 1.30 -9.86
C PRO A 195 -13.18 0.23 -8.79
N ALA A 196 -13.79 -0.95 -8.96
CA ALA A 196 -13.66 -2.04 -8.00
C ALA A 196 -12.39 -2.86 -8.28
N ALA A 197 -11.48 -2.90 -7.30
CA ALA A 197 -10.30 -3.76 -7.33
C ALA A 197 -10.67 -5.27 -7.33
N PRO A 198 -9.74 -6.18 -7.68
CA PRO A 198 -9.93 -7.62 -7.52
C PRO A 198 -10.37 -7.99 -6.09
N ALA A 199 -11.28 -8.96 -5.96
CA ALA A 199 -11.79 -9.38 -4.64
C ALA A 199 -10.78 -10.29 -3.92
N GLU A 200 -10.00 -11.01 -4.71
CA GLU A 200 -9.03 -12.04 -4.34
C GLU A 200 -7.87 -11.47 -3.52
N SER A 201 -7.65 -10.14 -3.55
CA SER A 201 -6.64 -9.47 -2.73
C SER A 201 -7.15 -8.96 -1.39
N ILE A 202 -8.40 -9.25 -1.03
CA ILE A 202 -9.04 -8.76 0.19
C ILE A 202 -9.45 -9.95 1.04
N PHE A 203 -9.09 -9.91 2.31
CA PHE A 203 -9.50 -10.89 3.29
C PHE A 203 -9.88 -10.21 4.61
N LEU A 204 -10.71 -10.88 5.40
CA LEU A 204 -11.09 -10.42 6.72
C LEU A 204 -9.96 -10.73 7.70
N ASP A 205 -9.39 -9.68 8.29
CA ASP A 205 -8.25 -9.80 9.18
C ASP A 205 -8.63 -10.20 10.61
N SER A 206 -9.59 -9.47 11.17
CA SER A 206 -10.08 -9.64 12.54
C SER A 206 -11.48 -9.05 12.67
N VAL A 207 -12.19 -9.48 13.72
CA VAL A 207 -13.49 -8.93 14.12
C VAL A 207 -13.36 -8.47 15.57
N ASP A 208 -13.62 -7.20 15.82
CA ASP A 208 -13.69 -6.65 17.17
C ASP A 208 -15.15 -6.68 17.65
N TRP A 209 -15.39 -7.40 18.74
CA TRP A 209 -16.72 -7.54 19.35
C TRP A 209 -17.08 -6.37 20.29
N GLY A 210 -16.15 -5.42 20.48
CA GLY A 210 -16.31 -4.27 21.36
C GLY A 210 -16.38 -4.63 22.85
N THR A 211 -16.39 -3.61 23.70
CA THR A 211 -16.52 -3.75 25.16
C THR A 211 -17.93 -4.10 25.63
N SER A 212 -18.92 -4.08 24.73
CA SER A 212 -20.30 -4.52 24.98
C SER A 212 -20.43 -6.04 25.22
N SER A 213 -19.36 -6.80 24.94
CA SER A 213 -19.17 -8.19 25.35
C SER A 213 -19.19 -8.41 26.87
N ARG A 214 -19.15 -7.34 27.69
CA ARG A 214 -19.39 -7.41 29.15
C ARG A 214 -20.84 -7.71 29.53
N GLY A 215 -21.79 -7.67 28.59
CA GLY A 215 -23.21 -7.96 28.83
C GLY A 215 -23.77 -9.14 28.04
N VAL A 216 -22.99 -9.72 27.14
CA VAL A 216 -23.36 -10.96 26.44
C VAL A 216 -22.75 -12.11 27.23
N ASP A 217 -23.57 -12.95 27.84
CA ASP A 217 -23.15 -14.19 28.51
C ASP A 217 -22.71 -15.22 27.45
N TRP A 218 -21.59 -14.93 26.82
CA TRP A 218 -20.93 -15.87 25.93
C TRP A 218 -20.20 -16.87 26.83
N ARG A 219 -20.80 -18.05 26.96
CA ARG A 219 -20.36 -19.11 27.87
C ARG A 219 -18.87 -19.43 27.65
N SER A 220 -18.05 -19.11 28.66
CA SER A 220 -16.61 -19.42 28.78
C SER A 220 -15.69 -18.65 27.83
N GLU A 221 -14.49 -18.26 28.31
CA GLU A 221 -13.49 -17.52 27.53
C GLU A 221 -13.11 -18.21 26.20
N ALA A 222 -13.14 -17.45 25.10
CA ALA A 222 -12.99 -17.87 23.72
C ALA A 222 -11.68 -17.23 23.33
N HIS A 223 -10.65 -18.04 23.39
CA HIS A 223 -9.33 -17.62 23.01
C HIS A 223 -9.14 -17.94 21.54
N VAL A 224 -8.78 -16.91 20.77
CA VAL A 224 -8.24 -17.13 19.43
C VAL A 224 -6.85 -17.73 19.61
N ASN A 225 -6.62 -18.92 19.07
CA ASN A 225 -5.30 -19.54 19.06
C ASN A 225 -4.38 -18.70 18.14
N SER A 226 -3.48 -17.92 18.74
CA SER A 226 -2.59 -16.99 18.02
C SER A 226 -1.70 -17.70 17.00
N VAL A 227 -1.17 -18.88 17.33
CA VAL A 227 -0.34 -19.69 16.43
C VAL A 227 -1.14 -20.14 15.21
N THR A 228 -2.39 -20.56 15.41
CA THR A 228 -3.28 -20.96 14.32
C THR A 228 -3.65 -19.75 13.45
N MET A 229 -3.90 -18.60 14.08
CA MET A 229 -4.20 -17.35 13.38
C MET A 229 -3.03 -16.91 12.48
N GLU A 230 -1.80 -16.94 12.99
CA GLU A 230 -0.60 -16.60 12.22
C GLU A 230 -0.39 -17.56 11.04
N SER A 231 -0.59 -18.87 11.26
CA SER A 231 -0.49 -19.87 10.19
C SER A 231 -1.54 -19.67 9.09
N VAL A 232 -2.80 -19.41 9.47
CA VAL A 232 -3.88 -19.14 8.51
C VAL A 232 -3.62 -17.83 7.75
N ARG A 233 -3.17 -16.78 8.44
CA ARG A 233 -2.79 -15.52 7.81
C ARG A 233 -1.68 -15.72 6.78
N ALA A 234 -0.62 -16.45 7.12
CA ALA A 234 0.48 -16.73 6.20
C ALA A 234 0.00 -17.51 4.96
N MET A 235 -0.88 -18.49 5.14
CA MET A 235 -1.51 -19.23 4.04
C MET A 235 -2.32 -18.30 3.11
N ILE A 236 -3.15 -17.43 3.68
CA ILE A 236 -3.97 -16.48 2.91
C ILE A 236 -3.05 -15.53 2.12
N VAL A 237 -2.04 -14.94 2.76
CA VAL A 237 -1.10 -14.02 2.10
C VAL A 237 -0.40 -14.71 0.93
N SER A 238 0.13 -15.92 1.14
CA SER A 238 0.78 -16.71 0.08
C SER A 238 -0.15 -16.99 -1.11
N ARG A 239 -1.42 -17.26 -0.83
CA ARG A 239 -2.43 -17.50 -1.86
C ARG A 239 -2.79 -16.22 -2.62
N VAL A 240 -3.01 -15.12 -1.90
CA VAL A 240 -3.28 -13.79 -2.49
C VAL A 240 -2.16 -13.39 -3.44
N THR A 241 -0.91 -13.51 -3.00
CA THR A 241 0.24 -13.05 -3.80
C THR A 241 0.46 -13.90 -5.05
N THR A 242 0.01 -15.16 -5.02
CA THR A 242 0.07 -16.09 -6.17
C THR A 242 -1.11 -15.92 -7.13
N GLU A 243 -2.34 -15.81 -6.61
CA GLU A 243 -3.56 -15.85 -7.42
C GLU A 243 -4.00 -14.46 -7.92
N ALA A 244 -3.77 -13.39 -7.15
CA ALA A 244 -4.31 -12.08 -7.48
C ALA A 244 -3.48 -11.31 -8.52
N ARG A 245 -2.25 -11.75 -8.85
CA ARG A 245 -1.34 -11.01 -9.73
C ARG A 245 -1.95 -10.71 -11.11
N GLN A 246 -2.44 -11.74 -11.81
CA GLN A 246 -3.02 -11.57 -13.14
C GLN A 246 -4.28 -10.70 -13.12
N LEU A 247 -5.06 -10.78 -12.04
CA LEU A 247 -6.26 -9.97 -11.86
C LEU A 247 -5.91 -8.50 -11.63
N TRP A 248 -4.80 -8.24 -10.92
CA TRP A 248 -4.24 -6.90 -10.79
C TRP A 248 -3.75 -6.37 -12.14
N GLU A 249 -2.95 -7.14 -12.89
CA GLU A 249 -2.49 -6.73 -14.22
C GLU A 249 -3.66 -6.35 -15.14
N ALA A 250 -4.73 -7.16 -15.17
CA ALA A 250 -5.94 -6.86 -15.93
C ALA A 250 -6.68 -5.60 -15.42
N PHE A 251 -6.75 -5.41 -14.09
CA PHE A 251 -7.35 -4.22 -13.50
C PHE A 251 -6.55 -2.95 -13.84
N LEU A 252 -5.21 -3.02 -13.78
CA LEU A 252 -4.32 -1.92 -14.14
C LEU A 252 -4.48 -1.52 -15.61
N ALA A 253 -4.54 -2.49 -16.52
CA ALA A 253 -4.78 -2.22 -17.94
C ALA A 253 -6.11 -1.49 -18.19
N ARG A 254 -7.16 -1.83 -17.44
CA ARG A 254 -8.46 -1.13 -17.52
C ARG A 254 -8.40 0.29 -16.99
N LEU A 255 -7.65 0.53 -15.91
CA LEU A 255 -7.43 1.89 -15.44
C LEU A 255 -6.71 2.73 -16.50
N ASP A 256 -5.72 2.14 -17.18
CA ASP A 256 -4.97 2.82 -18.25
C ASP A 256 -5.84 3.12 -19.47
N SER A 257 -6.87 2.30 -19.72
CA SER A 257 -7.90 2.56 -20.74
C SER A 257 -9.00 3.55 -20.29
N GLY A 258 -8.85 4.22 -19.14
CA GLY A 258 -9.75 5.29 -18.69
C GLY A 258 -10.93 4.83 -17.83
N LEU A 259 -10.86 3.68 -17.14
CA LEU A 259 -11.94 3.15 -16.31
C LEU A 259 -12.53 4.15 -15.29
N THR A 260 -11.74 5.08 -14.75
CA THR A 260 -12.20 6.12 -13.81
C THR A 260 -13.02 7.23 -14.48
N ARG A 261 -12.91 7.37 -15.81
CA ARG A 261 -13.55 8.41 -16.62
C ARG A 261 -14.69 7.87 -17.47
N GLN A 262 -15.07 6.60 -17.28
CA GLN A 262 -16.15 5.97 -18.04
C GLN A 262 -17.47 6.76 -17.92
N HIS A 263 -17.79 7.27 -16.72
CA HIS A 263 -18.97 8.11 -16.50
C HIS A 263 -18.96 9.38 -17.38
N LEU A 264 -17.81 10.04 -17.58
CA LEU A 264 -17.70 11.19 -18.49
C LEU A 264 -17.90 10.79 -19.94
N SER A 265 -17.42 9.60 -20.33
CA SER A 265 -17.66 9.06 -21.68
C SER A 265 -19.14 8.76 -21.90
N ASP A 266 -19.82 8.22 -20.87
CA ASP A 266 -21.24 7.88 -20.93
C ASP A 266 -22.12 9.15 -20.91
N GLU A 267 -21.75 10.17 -20.12
CA GLU A 267 -22.39 11.49 -20.12
C GLU A 267 -22.22 12.21 -21.46
N LEU A 268 -21.01 12.23 -22.03
CA LEU A 268 -20.76 12.83 -23.35
C LEU A 268 -21.51 12.08 -24.46
N ALA A 269 -21.57 10.75 -24.39
CA ALA A 269 -22.35 9.94 -25.34
C ALA A 269 -23.85 10.25 -25.23
N SER A 270 -24.36 10.40 -24.00
CA SER A 270 -25.77 10.75 -23.74
C SER A 270 -26.10 12.16 -24.23
N ALA A 271 -25.26 13.16 -23.93
CA ALA A 271 -25.41 14.53 -24.41
C ALA A 271 -25.35 14.63 -25.94
N ALA A 272 -24.46 13.85 -26.58
CA ALA A 272 -24.39 13.77 -28.04
C ALA A 272 -25.65 13.14 -28.67
N THR A 273 -26.29 12.18 -28.01
CA THR A 273 -27.59 11.64 -28.45
C THR A 273 -28.76 12.58 -28.21
N GLU A 274 -28.68 13.47 -27.21
CA GLU A 274 -29.72 14.47 -26.90
C GLU A 274 -29.59 15.75 -27.74
N GLY A 275 -28.53 15.88 -28.54
CA GLY A 275 -28.35 16.97 -29.51
C GLY A 275 -27.84 18.28 -28.90
N ASP A 276 -27.27 18.22 -27.70
CA ASP A 276 -26.81 19.39 -26.92
C ASP A 276 -25.27 19.54 -27.03
N VAL A 277 -24.78 19.74 -28.26
CA VAL A 277 -23.35 19.99 -28.57
C VAL A 277 -23.16 21.36 -29.23
#